data_AF-A0A564XW21-F1
#
_entry.id   AF-A0A564XW21-F1
#
_cell.length_a   1.000
_cell.length_b   1.000
_cell.length_c   1.000
_cell.angle_alpha   90.00
_cell.angle_beta   90.00
_cell.angle_gamma   90.00
#
_symmetry.space_group_name_H-M   'P 1'
#
loop_
_entity.id
_entity.type
_entity.pdbx_description
1 polymer ?
#
loop_
_entity_poly.entity_id
_entity_poly.type
_entity_poly.pdbx_seq_one_letter_code
_entity_poly.pdbx_strand_id
1 'polypeptide(L)'
;MMMLSVLRSSPCIIMASFRCTSISTTFNNVDRSTPLEILRKKNERVDVEFPHLPEAERFHRKYANFEEIVKDVPVMKCVNVDAIFANREVRLSELDVYGFDYDYTLVNYTDGLADFIFDTTIDMLVSKWKYPCELKNIKYDPNFLIRGLHYDIITGFLMKVDAYRNIQPGTVYKGLKPVPADVVQANYNGLYIPAGLVRGSVATPVSHFLPSWYFSENSFVCTVDRVRSFFPTPLFR
;
A
#
# COMPACT_ATOMS: atom_id res chain seq x y z
N MET A 1 -3.73 -25.44 -0.39
CA MET A 1 -4.40 -24.55 -1.37
C MET A 1 -5.04 -23.39 -0.60
N MET A 2 -4.20 -22.54 0.00
CA MET A 2 -4.58 -21.56 1.02
C MET A 2 -3.74 -20.28 0.89
N MET A 3 -4.41 -19.13 1.03
CA MET A 3 -3.91 -17.79 1.36
C MET A 3 -2.75 -17.23 0.52
N LEU A 4 -3.06 -16.39 -0.47
CA LEU A 4 -2.04 -15.63 -1.21
C LEU A 4 -2.34 -14.13 -1.41
N SER A 5 -3.43 -13.58 -0.86
CA SER A 5 -3.68 -12.15 -0.87
C SER A 5 -3.57 -11.62 0.56
N VAL A 6 -2.50 -10.89 0.91
CA VAL A 6 -2.32 -10.30 2.26
C VAL A 6 -2.04 -8.79 2.22
N LEU A 7 -1.85 -8.19 1.04
CA LEU A 7 -1.64 -6.74 0.90
C LEU A 7 -2.77 -6.00 0.15
N ARG A 8 -3.75 -6.74 -0.38
CA ARG A 8 -5.02 -6.21 -0.93
C ARG A 8 -6.28 -6.80 -0.31
N SER A 9 -6.17 -7.78 0.57
CA SER A 9 -7.30 -8.35 1.33
C SER A 9 -7.71 -7.46 2.51
N SER A 10 -7.16 -6.26 2.61
CA SER A 10 -7.88 -5.12 3.15
C SER A 10 -8.97 -4.73 2.15
N PRO A 11 -10.26 -4.92 2.45
CA PRO A 11 -11.36 -4.73 1.50
C PRO A 11 -11.63 -3.25 1.15
N CYS A 12 -10.74 -2.33 1.56
CA CYS A 12 -10.72 -0.93 1.16
C CYS A 12 -10.51 -0.70 -0.35
N ILE A 13 -10.33 -1.75 -1.17
CA ILE A 13 -10.08 -1.64 -2.61
C ILE A 13 -10.92 -2.68 -3.37
N ILE A 14 -12.25 -2.62 -3.23
CA ILE A 14 -13.18 -3.28 -4.16
C ILE A 14 -13.94 -2.18 -4.91
N MET A 15 -13.47 -1.83 -6.10
CA MET A 15 -14.23 -1.06 -7.09
C MET A 15 -15.29 -1.97 -7.70
N ALA A 16 -16.39 -2.20 -6.99
CA ALA A 16 -17.57 -2.81 -7.58
C ALA A 16 -18.31 -1.74 -8.41
N SER A 17 -18.55 -2.04 -9.69
CA SER A 17 -19.31 -1.19 -10.60
C SER A 17 -20.77 -1.09 -10.11
N PHE A 18 -21.16 0.08 -9.60
CA PHE A 18 -22.55 0.37 -9.27
C PHE A 18 -23.14 1.38 -10.25
N ARG A 19 -24.16 0.96 -11.00
CA ARG A 19 -25.02 1.85 -11.80
C ARG A 19 -25.92 2.65 -10.87
N CYS A 20 -25.84 3.97 -10.98
CA CYS A 20 -26.69 4.90 -10.24
C CYS A 20 -28.07 4.98 -10.93
N THR A 21 -29.12 4.47 -10.29
CA THR A 21 -30.51 4.81 -10.62
C THR A 21 -31.00 5.89 -9.67
N SER A 22 -31.60 6.94 -10.23
CA SER A 22 -32.16 8.09 -9.53
C SER A 22 -33.31 7.68 -8.59
N ILE A 23 -33.48 8.40 -7.46
CA ILE A 23 -34.72 9.12 -7.07
C ILE A 23 -34.75 9.56 -5.58
N SER A 24 -35.32 10.77 -5.42
CA SER A 24 -35.97 11.48 -4.30
C SER A 24 -35.57 11.28 -2.82
N THR A 25 -35.19 12.40 -2.23
CA THR A 25 -35.10 12.70 -0.79
C THR A 25 -36.46 12.77 -0.10
N THR A 26 -36.63 12.04 1.00
CA THR A 26 -37.51 12.39 2.12
C THR A 26 -36.79 12.06 3.43
N PHE A 27 -36.39 13.08 4.17
CA PHE A 27 -35.81 12.93 5.51
C PHE A 27 -36.92 12.79 6.54
N ASN A 28 -37.05 11.62 7.15
CA ASN A 28 -37.81 11.43 8.38
C ASN A 28 -36.91 10.80 9.46
N ASN A 29 -36.95 11.42 10.64
CA ASN A 29 -36.45 11.03 11.97
C ASN A 29 -35.64 9.71 12.07
N VAL A 30 -34.32 9.82 12.29
CA VAL A 30 -33.45 8.73 12.73
C VAL A 30 -32.48 9.23 13.81
N ASP A 31 -32.19 8.34 14.77
CA ASP A 31 -31.35 8.47 15.95
C ASP A 31 -30.08 9.35 15.79
N ARG A 32 -29.78 10.16 16.81
CA ARG A 32 -28.82 11.29 16.79
C ARG A 32 -27.34 10.90 16.96
N SER A 33 -26.93 9.69 16.61
CA SER A 33 -25.49 9.35 16.60
C SER A 33 -24.94 9.39 15.18
N THR A 34 -23.91 10.19 14.95
CA THR A 34 -23.25 10.22 13.65
C THR A 34 -22.61 8.84 13.39
N PRO A 35 -22.52 8.38 12.13
CA PRO A 35 -21.89 7.11 11.81
C PRO A 35 -20.47 6.95 12.37
N LEU A 36 -19.74 8.06 12.51
CA LEU A 36 -18.43 8.12 13.15
C LEU A 36 -18.49 7.78 14.65
N GLU A 37 -19.51 8.23 15.37
CA GLU A 37 -19.69 7.93 16.79
C GLU A 37 -20.07 6.45 17.01
N ILE A 38 -20.89 5.88 16.11
CA ILE A 38 -21.22 4.45 16.10
C ILE A 38 -19.96 3.62 15.86
N LEU A 39 -19.15 4.01 14.87
CA LEU A 39 -17.88 3.37 14.56
C LEU A 39 -16.91 3.43 15.73
N ARG A 40 -16.77 4.61 16.36
CA ARG A 40 -15.89 4.80 17.51
C ARG A 40 -16.28 3.84 18.64
N LYS A 41 -17.56 3.79 19.00
CA LYS A 41 -18.07 2.88 20.05
C LYS A 41 -17.91 1.40 19.70
N LYS A 42 -18.09 1.00 18.44
CA LYS A 42 -17.84 -0.38 17.99
C LYS A 42 -16.35 -0.72 18.07
N ASN A 43 -15.47 0.19 17.68
CA ASN A 43 -14.01 -0.03 17.71
C ASN A 43 -13.44 -0.04 19.13
N GLU A 44 -13.94 0.84 20.02
CA GLU A 44 -13.62 0.82 21.45
C GLU A 44 -14.02 -0.51 22.09
N ARG A 45 -15.18 -1.07 21.73
CA ARG A 45 -15.60 -2.41 22.19
C ARG A 45 -14.66 -3.53 21.74
N VAL A 46 -14.14 -3.48 20.52
CA VAL A 46 -13.17 -4.49 20.04
C VAL A 46 -11.91 -4.51 20.92
N ASP A 47 -11.43 -3.34 21.35
CA ASP A 47 -10.25 -3.26 22.22
C ASP A 47 -10.53 -3.77 23.64
N VAL A 48 -11.75 -3.57 24.15
CA VAL A 48 -12.16 -4.00 25.49
C VAL A 48 -12.52 -5.49 25.54
N GLU A 49 -13.20 -6.01 24.52
CA GLU A 49 -13.73 -7.38 24.49
C GLU A 49 -12.68 -8.40 24.06
N PHE A 50 -11.72 -7.98 23.21
CA PHE A 50 -10.68 -8.86 22.68
C PHE A 50 -9.25 -8.39 22.97
N PRO A 51 -8.88 -8.04 24.22
CA PRO A 51 -7.55 -7.50 24.53
C PRO A 51 -6.42 -8.51 24.29
N HIS A 52 -6.75 -9.80 24.32
CA HIS A 52 -5.82 -10.93 24.16
C HIS A 52 -5.49 -11.25 22.70
N LEU A 53 -6.26 -10.75 21.74
CA LEU A 53 -5.98 -11.00 20.32
C LEU A 53 -4.77 -10.17 19.85
N PRO A 54 -3.98 -10.69 18.89
CA PRO A 54 -2.94 -9.90 18.23
C PRO A 54 -3.52 -8.60 17.68
N GLU A 55 -2.72 -7.53 17.73
CA GLU A 55 -3.14 -6.21 17.28
C GLU A 55 -3.66 -6.21 15.83
N ALA A 56 -3.00 -6.98 14.96
CA ALA A 56 -3.44 -7.17 13.57
C ALA A 56 -4.87 -7.72 13.48
N GLU A 57 -5.23 -8.71 14.30
CA GLU A 57 -6.56 -9.32 14.30
C GLU A 57 -7.63 -8.34 14.85
N ARG A 58 -7.29 -7.55 15.88
CA ARG A 58 -8.17 -6.48 16.37
C ARG A 58 -8.39 -5.41 15.29
N PHE A 59 -7.35 -5.05 14.54
CA PHE A 59 -7.49 -4.15 13.40
C PHE A 59 -8.43 -4.71 12.34
N HIS A 60 -8.30 -5.96 11.94
CA HIS A 60 -9.22 -6.59 10.97
C HIS A 60 -10.68 -6.48 11.42
N ARG A 61 -10.95 -6.68 12.72
CA ARG A 61 -12.30 -6.54 13.29
C ARG A 61 -12.81 -5.10 13.29
N LYS A 62 -11.96 -4.13 13.62
CA LYS A 62 -12.29 -2.70 13.51
C LYS A 62 -12.56 -2.30 12.05
N TYR A 63 -11.80 -2.87 11.10
CA TYR A 63 -12.06 -2.69 9.68
C TYR A 63 -13.40 -3.30 9.27
N ALA A 64 -13.75 -4.51 9.73
CA ALA A 64 -15.04 -5.11 9.45
C ALA A 64 -16.22 -4.26 9.99
N ASN A 65 -16.07 -3.69 11.19
CA ASN A 65 -17.05 -2.73 11.74
C ASN A 65 -17.20 -1.49 10.84
N PHE A 66 -16.09 -0.99 10.29
CA PHE A 66 -16.10 0.10 9.34
C PHE A 66 -16.85 -0.26 8.07
N GLU A 67 -16.58 -1.43 7.48
CA GLU A 67 -17.29 -1.90 6.29
C GLU A 67 -18.79 -2.04 6.51
N GLU A 68 -19.19 -2.55 7.68
CA GLU A 68 -20.60 -2.69 8.05
C GLU A 68 -21.28 -1.32 8.11
N ILE A 69 -20.63 -0.34 8.75
CA ILE A 69 -21.17 1.03 8.87
C ILE A 69 -21.20 1.72 7.51
N VAL A 70 -20.18 1.54 6.66
CA VAL A 70 -20.12 2.14 5.32
C VAL A 70 -21.29 1.70 4.42
N LYS A 71 -21.93 0.54 4.68
CA LYS A 71 -23.15 0.12 3.97
C LYS A 71 -24.36 0.99 4.29
N ASP A 72 -24.45 1.48 5.52
CA ASP A 72 -25.59 2.26 6.03
C ASP A 72 -25.36 3.78 5.93
N VAL A 73 -24.09 4.21 5.89
CA VAL A 73 -23.76 5.60 5.60
C VAL A 73 -24.11 5.87 4.14
N PRO A 74 -24.85 6.95 3.82
CA PRO A 74 -25.01 7.37 2.43
C PRO A 74 -23.60 7.55 1.86
N VAL A 75 -23.22 6.62 0.98
CA VAL A 75 -21.90 6.57 0.36
C VAL A 75 -21.61 7.98 -0.11
N MET A 76 -20.46 8.54 0.31
CA MET A 76 -19.98 9.80 -0.23
C MET A 76 -20.21 9.74 -1.74
N LYS A 77 -20.98 10.70 -2.28
CA LYS A 77 -21.29 10.74 -3.70
C LYS A 77 -20.03 10.38 -4.45
N CYS A 78 -20.12 9.37 -5.32
CA CYS A 78 -18.98 8.91 -6.09
C CYS A 78 -18.32 10.15 -6.69
N VAL A 79 -17.04 10.33 -6.38
CA VAL A 79 -16.30 11.49 -6.87
C VAL A 79 -16.39 11.45 -8.38
N ASN A 80 -16.73 12.58 -9.00
CA ASN A 80 -16.69 12.68 -10.45
C ASN A 80 -15.29 12.27 -10.94
N VAL A 81 -15.21 11.35 -11.89
CA VAL A 81 -13.92 10.90 -12.47
C VAL A 81 -13.14 12.05 -13.09
N ASP A 82 -13.83 13.11 -13.53
CA ASP A 82 -13.25 14.33 -14.08
C ASP A 82 -13.02 15.42 -13.02
N ALA A 83 -13.20 15.11 -11.73
CA ALA A 83 -12.99 16.08 -10.66
C ALA A 83 -11.52 16.47 -10.54
N ILE A 84 -11.28 17.77 -10.40
CA ILE A 84 -9.96 18.34 -10.13
C ILE A 84 -9.88 18.69 -8.64
N PHE A 85 -8.88 18.15 -7.96
CA PHE A 85 -8.63 18.39 -6.53
C PHE A 85 -7.50 19.41 -6.35
N ALA A 86 -7.75 20.43 -5.52
CA ALA A 86 -6.77 21.47 -5.23
C ALA A 86 -6.24 21.33 -3.79
N ASN A 87 -4.92 21.12 -3.66
CA ASN A 87 -4.24 21.20 -2.36
C ASN A 87 -3.80 22.64 -2.04
N ARG A 88 -3.59 23.47 -3.07
CA ARG A 88 -3.18 24.88 -2.99
C ARG A 88 -3.91 25.66 -4.08
N GLU A 89 -4.07 26.97 -3.87
CA GLU A 89 -4.64 27.87 -4.87
C GLU A 89 -3.68 28.05 -6.05
N VAL A 90 -4.21 27.96 -7.27
CA VAL A 90 -3.48 28.19 -8.52
C VAL A 90 -4.38 28.97 -9.48
N ARG A 91 -3.89 30.09 -10.01
CA ARG A 91 -4.61 30.91 -11.00
C ARG A 91 -4.18 30.51 -12.41
N LEU A 92 -4.91 29.58 -13.02
CA LEU A 92 -4.60 29.07 -14.36
C LEU A 92 -4.62 30.17 -15.44
N SER A 93 -5.32 31.28 -15.22
CA SER A 93 -5.35 32.44 -16.12
C SER A 93 -4.02 33.19 -16.23
N GLU A 94 -3.12 33.01 -15.25
CA GLU A 94 -1.80 33.68 -15.21
C GLU A 94 -0.69 32.78 -15.77
N LEU A 95 -1.03 31.57 -16.25
CA LEU A 95 -0.06 30.61 -16.79
C LEU A 95 -0.04 30.66 -18.33
N ASP A 96 1.11 31.02 -18.89
CA ASP A 96 1.32 31.08 -20.34
C ASP A 96 1.72 29.72 -20.95
N VAL A 97 2.35 28.84 -20.15
CA VAL A 97 2.95 27.59 -20.63
C VAL A 97 2.53 26.43 -19.73
N TYR A 98 2.07 25.35 -20.37
CA TYR A 98 1.72 24.09 -19.71
C TYR A 98 2.69 23.00 -20.16
N GLY A 99 3.48 22.48 -19.22
CA GLY A 99 4.31 21.31 -19.44
C GLY A 99 3.62 20.05 -18.95
N PHE A 100 3.58 19.02 -19.79
CA PHE A 100 3.05 17.70 -19.42
C PHE A 100 4.18 16.68 -19.47
N ASP A 101 4.23 15.81 -18.47
CA ASP A 101 4.99 14.57 -18.57
C ASP A 101 4.33 13.64 -19.60
N TYR A 102 5.07 12.68 -20.14
CA TYR A 102 4.54 11.78 -21.17
C TYR A 102 3.93 10.52 -20.55
N ASP A 103 4.76 9.73 -19.87
CA ASP A 103 4.37 8.42 -19.31
C ASP A 103 3.43 8.58 -18.11
N TYR A 104 2.31 7.86 -18.11
CA TYR A 104 1.24 7.93 -17.10
C TYR A 104 0.57 9.30 -16.91
N THR A 105 0.87 10.27 -17.78
CA THR A 105 0.23 11.59 -17.80
C THR A 105 -0.52 11.81 -19.11
N LEU A 106 0.19 11.82 -20.26
CA LEU A 106 -0.46 11.89 -21.58
C LEU A 106 -0.80 10.51 -22.12
N VAL A 107 0.07 9.53 -21.88
CA VAL A 107 -0.12 8.15 -22.29
C VAL A 107 -0.38 7.29 -21.07
N ASN A 108 -1.53 6.63 -21.06
CA ASN A 108 -1.85 5.63 -20.05
C ASN A 108 -1.52 4.23 -20.57
N TYR A 109 -0.86 3.45 -19.73
CA TYR A 109 -0.50 2.08 -20.07
C TYR A 109 -1.57 1.10 -19.61
N THR A 110 -1.65 -0.04 -20.31
CA THR A 110 -2.53 -1.15 -19.91
C THR A 110 -1.89 -1.96 -18.78
N ASP A 111 -2.69 -2.68 -18.01
CA ASP A 111 -2.23 -3.56 -16.92
C ASP A 111 -1.14 -4.57 -17.36
N GLY A 112 -1.13 -4.97 -18.63
CA GLY A 112 -0.12 -5.89 -19.18
C GLY A 112 1.31 -5.35 -19.22
N LEU A 113 1.53 -4.04 -19.03
CA LEU A 113 2.88 -3.48 -18.94
C LEU A 113 3.61 -3.97 -17.69
N ALA A 114 2.90 -4.10 -16.56
CA ALA A 114 3.49 -4.57 -15.31
C ALA A 114 3.97 -6.02 -15.43
N ASP A 115 3.17 -6.88 -16.08
CA ASP A 115 3.54 -8.26 -16.41
C ASP A 115 4.78 -8.31 -17.31
N PHE A 116 4.79 -7.50 -18.37
CA PHE A 116 5.90 -7.43 -19.31
C PHE A 116 7.21 -7.00 -18.63
N ILE A 117 7.18 -5.97 -17.79
CA ILE A 117 8.34 -5.51 -17.04
C ILE A 117 8.85 -6.61 -16.09
N PHE A 118 7.94 -7.28 -15.39
CA PHE A 118 8.29 -8.35 -14.47
C PHE A 118 8.97 -9.51 -15.20
N ASP A 119 8.33 -10.05 -16.24
CA ASP A 119 8.85 -11.19 -17.01
C ASP A 119 10.20 -10.85 -17.65
N THR A 120 10.33 -9.66 -18.27
CA THR A 120 11.60 -9.19 -18.85
C THR A 120 12.69 -9.06 -17.79
N THR A 121 12.37 -8.57 -16.59
CA THR A 121 13.34 -8.44 -15.49
C THR A 121 13.82 -9.80 -15.00
N ILE A 122 12.91 -10.76 -14.81
CA ILE A 122 13.26 -12.14 -14.44
C ILE A 122 14.15 -12.78 -15.50
N ASP A 123 13.83 -12.60 -16.78
CA ASP A 123 14.64 -13.12 -17.88
C ASP A 123 16.05 -12.51 -17.89
N MET A 124 16.19 -11.21 -17.64
CA MET A 124 17.49 -10.55 -17.50
C MET A 124 18.28 -11.10 -16.30
N LEU A 125 17.64 -11.30 -15.15
CA LEU A 125 18.29 -11.86 -13.94
C LEU A 125 18.86 -13.25 -14.20
N VAL A 126 18.11 -14.13 -14.88
CA VAL A 126 18.56 -15.48 -15.20
C VAL A 126 19.62 -15.50 -16.29
N SER A 127 19.37 -14.80 -17.41
CA SER A 127 20.24 -14.86 -18.60
C SER A 127 21.57 -14.13 -18.39
N LYS A 128 21.52 -12.89 -17.89
CA LYS A 128 22.67 -11.99 -17.75
C LYS A 128 23.35 -12.15 -16.40
N TRP A 129 22.58 -12.18 -15.32
CA TRP A 129 23.10 -12.20 -13.95
C TRP A 129 23.22 -13.60 -13.34
N LYS A 130 22.86 -14.64 -14.11
CA LYS A 130 23.02 -16.06 -13.74
C LYS A 130 22.30 -16.45 -12.45
N TYR A 131 21.19 -15.79 -12.17
CA TYR A 131 20.29 -16.24 -11.12
C TYR A 131 19.66 -17.61 -11.51
N PRO A 132 19.21 -18.41 -10.54
CA PRO A 132 18.64 -19.74 -10.78
C PRO A 132 17.45 -19.70 -11.73
N CYS A 133 17.42 -20.66 -12.66
CA CYS A 133 16.41 -20.74 -13.72
C CYS A 133 14.98 -20.90 -13.18
N GLU A 134 14.84 -21.43 -11.97
CA GLU A 134 13.57 -21.63 -11.26
C GLU A 134 12.82 -20.31 -11.03
N LEU A 135 13.52 -19.15 -11.04
CA LEU A 135 12.86 -17.84 -10.96
C LEU A 135 11.89 -17.59 -12.11
N LYS A 136 12.10 -18.20 -13.28
CA LYS A 136 11.18 -18.08 -14.43
C LYS A 136 9.80 -18.68 -14.17
N ASN A 137 9.67 -19.55 -13.16
CA ASN A 137 8.39 -20.13 -12.78
C ASN A 137 7.55 -19.19 -11.92
N ILE A 138 8.13 -18.10 -11.41
CA ILE A 138 7.42 -17.12 -10.60
C ILE A 138 6.59 -16.23 -11.53
N LYS A 139 5.35 -15.95 -11.12
CA LYS A 139 4.46 -15.03 -11.82
C LYS A 139 4.27 -13.75 -11.04
N TYR A 140 4.08 -12.66 -11.78
CA TYR A 140 3.68 -11.39 -11.22
C TYR A 140 2.30 -11.53 -10.55
N ASP A 141 2.13 -10.87 -9.41
CA ASP A 141 0.86 -10.78 -8.71
C ASP A 141 0.53 -9.29 -8.52
N PRO A 142 -0.42 -8.72 -9.29
CA PRO A 142 -0.80 -7.32 -9.18
C PRO A 142 -1.47 -6.99 -7.84
N ASN A 143 -1.92 -8.00 -7.09
CA ASN A 143 -2.57 -7.80 -5.80
C ASN A 143 -1.60 -7.86 -4.61
N PHE A 144 -0.33 -8.21 -4.85
CA PHE A 144 0.63 -8.29 -3.76
C PHE A 144 1.13 -6.90 -3.34
N LEU A 145 1.21 -5.92 -4.23
CA LEU A 145 1.77 -4.61 -3.90
C LEU A 145 0.78 -3.47 -4.13
N ILE A 146 0.92 -2.44 -3.30
CA ILE A 146 0.24 -1.16 -3.46
C ILE A 146 1.26 -0.05 -3.62
N ARG A 147 0.86 1.04 -4.27
CA ARG A 147 1.71 2.22 -4.44
C ARG A 147 1.98 2.90 -3.09
N GLY A 148 3.18 3.45 -2.95
CA GLY A 148 3.60 4.21 -1.77
C GLY A 148 4.00 3.36 -0.58
N LEU A 149 4.49 2.14 -0.83
CA LEU A 149 5.30 1.37 0.11
C LEU A 149 6.75 1.86 0.11
N HIS A 150 7.49 1.52 1.16
CA HIS A 150 8.91 1.80 1.30
C HIS A 150 9.67 0.49 1.42
N TYR A 151 10.78 0.38 0.69
CA TYR A 151 11.67 -0.76 0.75
C TYR A 151 12.99 -0.37 1.42
N ASP A 152 13.34 -1.04 2.50
CA ASP A 152 14.64 -0.92 3.16
C ASP A 152 15.63 -1.89 2.51
N ILE A 153 16.65 -1.36 1.85
CA ILE A 153 17.64 -2.14 1.11
C ILE A 153 18.48 -3.03 2.04
N ILE A 154 18.76 -2.55 3.26
CA ILE A 154 19.67 -3.23 4.20
C ILE A 154 18.97 -4.43 4.82
N THR A 155 17.78 -4.21 5.37
CA THR A 155 17.01 -5.26 6.05
C THR A 155 16.24 -6.12 5.04
N GLY A 156 15.92 -5.53 3.89
CA GLY A 156 15.00 -6.07 2.89
C GLY A 156 13.57 -6.11 3.38
N PHE A 157 13.18 -5.14 4.21
CA PHE A 157 11.81 -4.97 4.66
C PHE A 157 11.04 -4.07 3.72
N LEU A 158 9.85 -4.53 3.34
CA LEU A 158 8.85 -3.77 2.63
C LEU A 158 7.77 -3.34 3.62
N MET A 159 7.45 -2.05 3.70
CA MET A 159 6.55 -1.53 4.74
C MET A 159 5.74 -0.32 4.30
N LYS A 160 4.61 -0.08 4.98
CA LYS A 160 3.86 1.17 4.88
C LYS A 160 4.34 2.14 5.95
N VAL A 161 4.62 3.36 5.53
CA VAL A 161 5.07 4.46 6.41
C VAL A 161 4.07 5.61 6.27
N ASP A 162 3.71 6.23 7.39
CA ASP A 162 2.83 7.40 7.42
C ASP A 162 3.57 8.72 7.08
N ALA A 163 2.83 9.83 7.04
CA ALA A 163 3.40 11.15 6.77
C ALA A 163 4.38 11.65 7.86
N TYR A 164 4.31 11.07 9.06
CA TYR A 164 5.14 11.40 10.23
C TYR A 164 6.35 10.45 10.39
N ARG A 165 6.58 9.55 9.43
CA ARG A 165 7.65 8.54 9.39
C ARG A 165 7.49 7.40 10.41
N ASN A 166 6.27 7.12 10.84
CA ASN A 166 5.99 5.91 11.62
C ASN A 166 5.66 4.75 10.68
N ILE A 167 6.24 3.60 10.99
CA ILE A 167 5.90 2.32 10.39
C ILE A 167 4.51 1.93 10.87
N GLN A 168 3.61 1.62 9.94
CA GLN A 168 2.29 1.12 10.32
C GLN A 168 2.39 -0.33 10.81
N PRO A 169 1.96 -0.64 12.05
CA PRO A 169 2.01 -1.98 12.60
C PRO A 169 1.32 -3.01 11.70
N GLY A 170 1.91 -4.21 11.56
CA GLY A 170 1.35 -5.29 10.75
C GLY A 170 1.49 -5.12 9.22
N THR A 171 2.12 -4.04 8.75
CA THR A 171 2.32 -3.79 7.30
C THR A 171 3.71 -4.17 6.80
N VAL A 172 4.56 -4.76 7.65
CA VAL A 172 5.96 -5.05 7.34
C VAL A 172 6.10 -6.48 6.82
N TYR A 173 6.75 -6.62 5.68
CA TYR A 173 7.01 -7.87 5.00
C TYR A 173 8.49 -8.02 4.69
N LYS A 174 8.98 -9.26 4.68
CA LYS A 174 10.29 -9.64 4.16
C LYS A 174 10.06 -10.66 3.07
N GLY A 175 10.10 -10.23 1.81
CA GLY A 175 9.52 -11.04 0.74
C GLY A 175 8.02 -11.25 0.99
N LEU A 176 7.54 -12.48 0.82
CA LEU A 176 6.12 -12.80 1.03
C LEU A 176 5.73 -13.06 2.49
N LYS A 177 6.68 -12.98 3.43
CA LYS A 177 6.42 -13.33 4.82
C LYS A 177 6.19 -12.08 5.66
N PRO A 178 5.08 -11.99 6.41
CA PRO A 178 4.88 -10.91 7.36
C PRO A 178 5.96 -10.97 8.45
N VAL A 179 6.42 -9.81 8.89
CA VAL A 179 7.43 -9.67 9.94
C VAL A 179 6.73 -9.35 11.27
N PRO A 180 7.00 -10.12 12.34
CA PRO A 180 6.45 -9.84 13.66
C PRO A 180 6.85 -8.44 14.18
N ALA A 181 5.95 -7.80 14.91
CA ALA A 181 6.12 -6.41 15.36
C ALA A 181 7.32 -6.21 16.31
N ASP A 182 7.62 -7.20 17.14
CA ASP A 182 8.79 -7.24 18.03
C ASP A 182 10.11 -7.18 17.25
N VAL A 183 10.19 -7.92 16.13
CA VAL A 183 11.37 -7.90 15.25
C VAL A 183 11.53 -6.54 14.57
N VAL A 184 10.43 -5.93 14.14
CA VAL A 184 10.45 -4.58 13.53
C VAL A 184 10.93 -3.55 14.55
N GLN A 185 10.36 -3.57 15.77
CA GLN A 185 10.73 -2.64 16.83
C GLN A 185 12.19 -2.79 17.25
N ALA A 186 12.70 -4.02 17.37
CA ALA A 186 14.10 -4.27 17.67
C ALA A 186 15.04 -3.72 16.58
N ASN A 187 14.64 -3.83 15.32
CA ASN A 187 15.47 -3.42 14.19
C ASN A 187 15.54 -1.89 13.99
N TYR A 188 14.46 -1.16 14.30
CA TYR A 188 14.40 0.30 14.17
C TYR A 188 14.45 1.06 15.51
N ASN A 189 14.66 0.35 16.62
CA ASN A 189 14.58 0.90 17.98
C ASN A 189 13.25 1.64 18.24
N GLY A 190 12.15 1.01 17.82
CA GLY A 190 10.80 1.57 17.80
C GLY A 190 10.13 1.46 16.44
N LEU A 191 9.06 2.23 16.23
CA LEU A 191 8.34 2.29 14.94
C LEU A 191 8.63 3.57 14.15
N TYR A 192 9.40 4.49 14.71
CA TYR A 192 9.73 5.75 14.07
C TYR A 192 11.01 5.63 13.24
N ILE A 193 10.95 6.04 11.97
CA ILE A 193 12.09 6.05 11.07
C ILE A 193 12.80 7.42 11.13
N PRO A 194 14.08 7.48 11.54
CA PRO A 194 14.85 8.71 11.52
C PRO A 194 14.99 9.28 10.09
N ALA A 195 14.89 10.61 9.95
CA ALA A 195 14.95 11.25 8.63
C ALA A 195 16.26 10.98 7.87
N GLY A 196 17.38 10.80 8.59
CA GLY A 196 18.67 10.45 8.00
C GLY A 196 18.71 9.07 7.34
N LEU A 197 17.85 8.14 7.78
CA LEU A 197 17.72 6.81 7.17
C LEU A 197 16.95 6.87 5.84
N VAL A 198 15.99 7.82 5.74
CA VAL A 198 15.13 8.01 4.57
C VAL A 198 15.83 8.81 3.48
N ARG A 199 16.49 9.93 3.83
CA ARG A 199 17.08 10.86 2.85
C ARG A 199 18.60 10.78 2.74
N GLY A 200 19.25 9.90 3.51
CA GLY A 200 20.68 9.97 3.74
C GLY A 200 21.03 11.07 4.77
N SER A 201 22.21 10.95 5.36
CA SER A 201 22.78 11.91 6.30
C SER A 201 24.29 12.03 6.12
N VAL A 202 24.93 13.00 6.77
CA VAL A 202 26.41 13.13 6.76
C VAL A 202 27.08 11.86 7.29
N ALA A 203 26.43 11.14 8.21
CA ALA A 203 26.90 9.87 8.76
C ALA A 203 26.49 8.64 7.92
N THR A 204 25.44 8.76 7.10
CA THR A 204 24.91 7.70 6.23
C THR A 204 24.68 8.28 4.82
N PRO A 205 25.72 8.41 3.99
CA PRO A 205 25.64 9.14 2.72
C PRO A 205 24.63 8.55 1.72
N VAL A 206 24.29 7.26 1.88
CA VAL A 206 23.33 6.55 1.04
C VAL A 206 22.03 6.37 1.82
N SER A 207 20.90 6.76 1.22
CA SER A 207 19.58 6.47 1.79
C SER A 207 19.34 4.96 1.83
N HIS A 208 18.94 4.42 2.98
CA HIS A 208 18.64 2.99 3.10
C HIS A 208 17.24 2.65 2.57
N PHE A 209 16.37 3.66 2.45
CA PHE A 209 14.98 3.50 2.05
C PHE A 209 14.78 3.95 0.61
N LEU A 210 14.13 3.09 -0.17
CA LEU A 210 13.60 3.43 -1.49
C LEU A 210 12.09 3.55 -1.39
N PRO A 211 11.55 4.78 -1.48
CA PRO A 211 10.12 4.97 -1.72
C PRO A 211 9.73 4.33 -3.05
N SER A 212 8.65 3.55 -3.06
CA SER A 212 8.14 2.94 -4.29
C SER A 212 7.78 3.95 -5.39
N TRP A 213 7.57 5.22 -5.04
CA TRP A 213 7.33 6.30 -6.00
C TRP A 213 8.51 6.59 -6.94
N TYR A 214 9.72 6.11 -6.62
CA TYR A 214 10.86 6.17 -7.54
C TYR A 214 10.77 5.12 -8.66
N PHE A 215 9.92 4.12 -8.51
CA PHE A 215 9.65 3.14 -9.56
C PHE A 215 8.37 3.55 -10.26
N SER A 216 8.43 3.62 -11.59
CA SER A 216 7.24 3.84 -12.42
C SER A 216 6.19 2.76 -12.20
N GLU A 217 6.63 1.54 -11.85
CA GLU A 217 5.77 0.37 -11.69
C GLU A 217 6.07 -0.46 -10.44
N ASN A 218 5.01 -1.00 -9.84
CA ASN A 218 5.12 -1.89 -8.67
C ASN A 218 5.80 -3.23 -9.02
N SER A 219 5.88 -3.58 -10.30
CA SER A 219 6.53 -4.80 -10.79
C SER A 219 8.01 -4.89 -10.39
N PHE A 220 8.72 -3.76 -10.28
CA PHE A 220 10.12 -3.76 -9.86
C PHE A 220 10.28 -4.17 -8.39
N VAL A 221 9.50 -3.55 -7.50
CA VAL A 221 9.49 -3.91 -6.07
C VAL A 221 9.03 -5.35 -5.88
N CYS A 222 8.06 -5.80 -6.68
CA CYS A 222 7.60 -7.20 -6.66
C CYS A 222 8.73 -8.15 -7.03
N THR A 223 9.50 -7.83 -8.07
CA THR A 223 10.65 -8.64 -8.49
C THR A 223 11.68 -8.77 -7.36
N VAL A 224 12.04 -7.67 -6.72
CA VAL A 224 12.99 -7.67 -5.59
C VAL A 224 12.50 -8.58 -4.46
N ASP A 225 11.23 -8.46 -4.09
CA ASP A 225 10.64 -9.24 -3.00
C ASP A 225 10.50 -10.73 -3.35
N ARG A 226 10.19 -11.06 -4.62
CA ARG A 226 10.12 -12.44 -5.11
C ARG A 226 11.49 -13.11 -5.15
N VAL A 227 12.50 -12.41 -5.65
CA VAL A 227 13.89 -12.89 -5.65
C VAL A 227 14.35 -13.12 -4.21
N ARG A 228 14.07 -12.18 -3.30
CA ARG A 228 14.45 -12.34 -1.88
C ARG A 228 13.71 -13.48 -1.19
N SER A 229 12.46 -13.72 -1.54
CA SER A 229 11.70 -14.88 -1.04
C SER A 229 12.28 -16.22 -1.53
N PHE A 230 12.87 -16.22 -2.73
CA PHE A 230 13.55 -17.40 -3.29
C PHE A 230 14.87 -17.70 -2.57
N PHE A 231 15.55 -16.67 -2.04
CA PHE A 231 16.79 -16.82 -1.26
C PHE A 231 16.58 -16.45 0.22
N PRO A 232 16.12 -17.39 1.06
CA PRO A 232 15.84 -17.12 2.47
C PRO A 232 17.09 -16.82 3.31
N THR A 233 18.29 -17.18 2.83
CA THR A 233 19.58 -16.82 3.44
C THR A 233 20.22 -15.64 2.70
N PRO A 234 20.91 -14.72 3.40
CA PRO A 234 21.57 -13.59 2.76
C PRO A 234 22.57 -14.09 1.71
N LEU A 235 22.44 -13.59 0.48
CA LEU A 235 23.26 -13.96 -0.67
C LEU A 235 24.71 -13.43 -0.58
N PHE A 236 25.02 -12.60 0.42
CA PHE A 236 26.35 -12.07 0.65
C PHE A 236 26.68 -12.13 2.14
N ARG A 237 27.81 -12.79 2.46
CA ARG A 237 28.58 -12.63 3.69
C ARG A 237 29.67 -11.61 3.44
#